data_AF-A0A9Q9F3K3-F1
#
_entry.id   AF-A0A9Q9F3K3-F1
#
_cell.length_a   1.000
_cell.length_b   1.000
_cell.length_c   1.000
_cell.angle_alpha   90.00
_cell.angle_beta   90.00
_cell.angle_gamma   90.00
#
_symmetry.space_group_name_H-M   'P 1'
#
loop_
_entity.id
_entity.type
_entity.pdbx_description
1 polymer ?
#
loop_
_entity_poly.entity_id
_entity_poly.type
_entity_poly.pdbx_seq_one_letter_code
_entity_poly.pdbx_strand_id
1 'polypeptide(L)'
;MIIILLFLIPLAVMFSMGKGAMLIAGYNTMSKDQQNQYDEKKLCQGMGKFLFVVSAEIIALYLVINFGREWGAYVLFAVIFISTIGFNSYMFRTRAYKK
;
A
#
# COMPACT_ATOMS: atom_id res chain seq x y z
N MET A 1 -14.70 -1.55 9.22
CA MET A 1 -14.10 -2.12 7.98
C MET A 1 -14.61 -1.41 6.72
N ILE A 2 -15.92 -1.25 6.54
CA ILE A 2 -16.49 -0.58 5.36
C ILE A 2 -16.01 0.88 5.21
N ILE A 3 -16.03 1.67 6.30
CA ILE A 3 -15.55 3.07 6.27
C ILE A 3 -14.11 3.15 5.78
N ILE A 4 -13.23 2.24 6.21
CA ILE A 4 -11.82 2.21 5.78
C ILE A 4 -11.73 1.98 4.27
N LEU A 5 -12.50 1.04 3.72
CA LEU A 5 -12.51 0.75 2.29
C LEU A 5 -13.01 1.93 1.45
N LEU A 6 -13.96 2.72 1.97
CA LEU A 6 -14.45 3.94 1.30
C LEU A 6 -13.33 4.99 1.10
N PHE A 7 -12.28 4.97 1.93
CA PHE A 7 -11.12 5.83 1.76
C PHE A 7 -10.00 5.17 0.96
N LEU A 8 -9.72 3.89 1.22
CA LEU A 8 -8.59 3.19 0.60
C LEU A 8 -8.78 2.99 -0.91
N ILE A 9 -9.98 2.64 -1.37
CA ILE A 9 -10.22 2.35 -2.79
C ILE A 9 -10.07 3.63 -3.65
N PRO A 10 -10.69 4.78 -3.31
CA PRO A 10 -10.45 6.02 -4.04
C PRO A 10 -8.99 6.46 -4.03
N LEU A 11 -8.28 6.32 -2.90
CA LEU A 11 -6.85 6.58 -2.82
C LEU A 11 -6.06 5.65 -3.75
N ALA A 12 -6.36 4.35 -3.76
CA ALA A 12 -5.71 3.38 -4.65
C ALA A 12 -5.88 3.77 -6.13
N VAL A 13 -7.09 4.20 -6.52
CA VAL A 13 -7.39 4.69 -7.87
C VAL A 13 -6.60 5.96 -8.19
N MET A 14 -6.62 6.95 -7.29
CA MET A 14 -5.87 8.21 -7.45
C MET A 14 -4.36 7.94 -7.61
N PHE A 15 -3.79 7.06 -6.79
CA PHE A 15 -2.40 6.65 -6.87
C PHE A 15 -2.07 5.91 -8.17
N SER A 16 -2.97 5.04 -8.64
CA SER A 16 -2.83 4.33 -9.91
C SER A 16 -2.81 5.27 -11.13
N MET A 17 -3.40 6.46 -11.01
CA MET A 17 -3.27 7.54 -12.00
C MET A 17 -1.93 8.28 -11.94
N GLY A 18 -1.02 7.90 -11.04
CA GLY A 18 0.27 8.55 -10.86
C GLY A 18 0.20 9.83 -10.02
N LYS A 19 -0.84 10.01 -9.21
CA LYS A 19 -1.06 11.19 -8.36
C LYS A 19 -0.89 10.85 -6.88
N GLY A 20 -0.73 11.88 -6.03
CA GLY A 20 -0.75 11.72 -4.57
C GLY A 20 0.62 11.44 -3.94
N ALA A 21 1.73 11.70 -4.64
CA ALA A 21 3.08 11.45 -4.13
C ALA A 21 3.35 12.10 -2.76
N MET A 22 2.76 13.27 -2.50
CA MET A 22 2.82 13.98 -1.20
C MET A 22 2.30 13.15 -0.02
N LEU A 23 1.43 12.17 -0.25
CA LEU A 23 0.89 11.28 0.78
C LEU A 23 1.82 10.08 1.05
N ILE A 24 2.85 9.86 0.23
CA ILE A 24 3.87 8.84 0.47
C ILE A 24 4.88 9.42 1.46
N ALA A 25 4.66 9.20 2.76
CA ALA A 25 5.46 9.80 3.82
C ALA A 25 6.98 9.59 3.64
N GLY A 26 7.41 8.39 3.23
CA GLY A 26 8.82 8.09 2.96
C GLY A 26 9.41 8.87 1.79
N TYR A 27 8.61 9.27 0.81
CA TYR A 27 9.04 10.11 -0.31
C TYR A 27 8.98 11.60 0.08
N ASN A 28 7.89 12.04 0.71
CA ASN A 28 7.67 13.43 1.11
C ASN A 28 8.67 13.92 2.18
N THR A 29 9.25 13.02 2.96
CA THR A 29 10.29 13.34 3.97
C THR A 29 11.72 13.33 3.41
N MET A 30 11.93 12.84 2.19
CA MET A 30 13.24 12.90 1.53
C MET A 30 13.59 14.34 1.11
N SER A 31 14.88 14.65 1.04
CA SER A 31 15.36 15.88 0.40
C SER A 31 15.00 15.92 -1.09
N LYS A 32 14.92 17.12 -1.68
CA LYS A 32 14.62 17.28 -3.12
C LYS A 32 15.59 16.51 -4.02
N ASP A 33 16.87 16.47 -3.66
CA ASP A 33 17.90 15.72 -4.40
C ASP A 33 17.65 14.21 -4.38
N GLN A 34 17.18 13.68 -3.24
CA GLN A 34 16.80 12.27 -3.13
C GLN A 34 15.50 11.98 -3.87
N GLN A 35 14.49 12.83 -3.78
CA GLN A 35 13.23 12.69 -4.53
C GLN A 35 13.48 12.64 -6.04
N ASN A 36 14.40 13.47 -6.54
CA ASN A 36 14.76 13.53 -7.96
C ASN A 36 15.30 12.22 -8.53
N GLN A 37 15.79 11.30 -7.69
CA GLN A 37 16.25 9.97 -8.10
C GLN A 37 15.11 9.00 -8.43
N TYR A 38 13.86 9.32 -8.05
CA TYR A 38 12.69 8.46 -8.23
C TYR A 38 11.79 8.94 -9.37
N ASP A 39 11.21 7.98 -10.10
CA ASP A 39 10.10 8.20 -11.00
C ASP A 39 8.81 8.29 -10.17
N GLU A 40 8.41 9.53 -9.86
CA GLU A 40 7.24 9.83 -9.02
C GLU A 40 5.96 9.16 -9.54
N LYS A 41 5.78 9.08 -10.86
CA LYS A 41 4.59 8.48 -11.46
C LYS A 41 4.58 6.98 -11.21
N LYS A 42 5.69 6.28 -11.45
CA LYS A 42 5.80 4.84 -11.16
C LYS A 42 5.67 4.56 -9.67
N LEU A 43 6.25 5.42 -8.82
CA LEU A 43 6.16 5.31 -7.37
C LEU A 43 4.69 5.40 -6.91
N CYS A 44 3.96 6.40 -7.39
CA CYS A 44 2.52 6.53 -7.12
C CYS A 44 1.74 5.29 -7.60
N GLN A 45 2.02 4.79 -8.81
CA GLN A 45 1.37 3.60 -9.34
C GLN A 45 1.67 2.34 -8.51
N GLY A 46 2.90 2.21 -8.00
CA GLY A 46 3.27 1.17 -7.04
C GLY A 46 2.42 1.26 -5.77
N MET A 47 2.32 2.46 -5.19
CA MET A 47 1.47 2.70 -4.02
C MET A 47 0.00 2.36 -4.28
N GLY A 48 -0.52 2.64 -5.48
CA GLY A 48 -1.88 2.29 -5.88
C GLY A 48 -2.13 0.78 -5.86
N LYS A 49 -1.20 -0.01 -6.44
CA LYS A 49 -1.25 -1.48 -6.40
C LYS A 49 -1.24 -2.00 -4.96
N PHE A 50 -0.40 -1.44 -4.12
CA PHE A 50 -0.33 -1.80 -2.70
C PHE A 50 -1.64 -1.53 -1.96
N LEU A 51 -2.25 -0.36 -2.17
CA LEU A 51 -3.54 -0.05 -1.54
C LEU A 51 -4.67 -0.98 -2.03
N PHE A 52 -4.64 -1.45 -3.27
CA PHE A 52 -5.57 -2.49 -3.73
C PHE A 52 -5.34 -3.82 -3.01
N VAL A 53 -4.09 -4.25 -2.82
CA VAL A 53 -3.76 -5.46 -2.06
C VAL A 53 -4.25 -5.35 -0.62
N VAL A 54 -3.93 -4.25 0.07
CA VAL A 54 -4.39 -4.01 1.46
C VAL A 54 -5.92 -3.96 1.54
N SER A 55 -6.59 -3.37 0.55
CA SER A 55 -8.06 -3.36 0.50
C SER A 55 -8.64 -4.79 0.37
N ALA A 56 -8.03 -5.64 -0.45
CA ALA A 56 -8.43 -7.03 -0.60
C ALA A 56 -8.17 -7.84 0.69
N GLU A 57 -7.02 -7.62 1.35
CA GLU A 57 -6.70 -8.26 2.64
C GLU A 57 -7.68 -7.84 3.75
N ILE A 58 -8.11 -6.58 3.77
CA ILE A 58 -9.15 -6.10 4.70
C ILE A 58 -10.49 -6.79 4.42
N ILE A 59 -10.89 -6.96 3.16
CA ILE A 59 -12.12 -7.71 2.82
C ILE A 59 -12.00 -9.17 3.28
N ALA A 60 -10.85 -9.81 3.04
CA ALA A 60 -10.60 -11.17 3.51
C ALA A 60 -10.67 -11.28 5.04
N LEU A 61 -10.09 -10.32 5.75
CA LEU A 61 -10.17 -10.25 7.21
C LEU A 61 -11.62 -10.14 7.69
N TYR A 62 -12.47 -9.36 7.00
CA TYR A 62 -13.89 -9.23 7.34
C TYR A 62 -14.60 -10.58 7.21
N LEU A 63 -14.36 -11.28 6.10
CA LEU A 63 -14.95 -12.60 5.85
C LEU A 63 -14.49 -13.62 6.90
N VAL A 64 -13.21 -13.62 7.27
CA VAL A 64 -12.69 -14.55 8.27
C VAL A 64 -13.22 -14.27 9.67
N ILE A 65 -13.37 -13.00 10.06
CA ILE A 65 -13.93 -12.66 11.37
C ILE A 65 -15.41 -13.07 11.47
N ASN A 66 -16.19 -12.93 10.39
CA ASN A 66 -17.64 -13.18 10.45
C ASN A 66 -18.03 -14.62 10.10
N PHE A 67 -17.24 -15.31 9.28
CA PHE A 67 -17.59 -16.63 8.73
C PHE A 67 -16.45 -17.66 8.84
N GLY A 68 -15.26 -17.24 9.28
CA GLY A 68 -14.09 -18.09 9.36
C GLY A 68 -13.86 -18.69 10.74
N ARG A 69 -12.68 -19.30 10.91
CA ARG A 69 -12.21 -19.77 12.22
C ARG A 69 -11.46 -18.64 12.93
N GLU A 70 -11.59 -18.59 14.25
CA GLU A 70 -10.91 -17.63 15.14
C GLU A 70 -9.41 -17.47 14.82
N TRP A 71 -8.69 -18.58 14.63
CA TRP A 71 -7.25 -18.55 14.35
C TRP A 71 -6.89 -17.89 13.01
N GLY A 72 -7.83 -17.90 12.05
CA GLY A 72 -7.62 -17.34 10.72
C GLY A 72 -7.40 -15.83 10.74
N ALA A 73 -8.00 -15.11 11.70
CA ALA A 73 -7.82 -13.68 11.82
C ALA A 73 -6.38 -13.31 12.20
N TYR A 74 -5.78 -14.06 13.12
CA TYR A 74 -4.37 -13.85 13.53
C TYR A 74 -3.40 -14.16 12.38
N VAL A 75 -3.66 -15.22 11.61
CA VAL A 75 -2.85 -15.57 10.45
C VAL A 75 -2.94 -14.49 9.38
N LEU A 76 -4.15 -14.01 9.06
CA LEU A 76 -4.32 -12.93 8.09
C LEU A 76 -3.66 -11.63 8.55
N PHE A 77 -3.76 -11.30 9.85
CA PHE A 77 -3.07 -10.14 10.40
C PHE A 77 -1.55 -10.22 10.22
N ALA A 78 -0.95 -11.39 10.48
CA ALA A 78 0.48 -11.60 10.25
C ALA A 78 0.86 -11.47 8.77
N VAL A 79 0.02 -11.98 7.86
CA VAL A 79 0.21 -11.82 6.41
C VAL A 79 0.19 -10.36 5.99
N ILE A 80 -0.81 -9.57 6.44
CA ILE A 80 -0.91 -8.12 6.17
C ILE A 80 0.34 -7.40 6.69
N PHE A 81 0.78 -7.73 7.91
CA PHE A 81 1.95 -7.07 8.50
C PHE A 81 3.22 -7.33 7.69
N ILE A 82 3.44 -8.58 7.26
CA ILE A 82 4.60 -8.96 6.45
C ILE A 82 4.51 -8.35 5.04
N SER A 83 3.33 -8.39 4.40
CA SER A 83 3.11 -7.86 3.05
C SER A 83 3.37 -6.36 2.99
N THR A 84 2.90 -5.60 4.00
CA THR A 84 3.10 -4.16 4.10
C THR A 84 4.56 -3.77 4.32
N ILE A 85 5.29 -4.45 5.21
CA ILE A 85 6.73 -4.19 5.43
C ILE A 85 7.53 -4.57 4.18
N GLY A 86 7.25 -5.73 3.59
CA GLY A 86 7.92 -6.23 2.39
C GLY A 86 7.74 -5.28 1.21
N PHE A 87 6.50 -4.82 0.97
CA PHE A 87 6.20 -3.89 -0.11
C PHE A 87 6.91 -2.54 0.06
N ASN A 88 6.87 -1.94 1.26
CA ASN A 88 7.55 -0.67 1.53
C ASN A 88 9.06 -0.79 1.35
N SER A 89 9.65 -1.90 1.83
CA SER A 89 11.07 -2.19 1.64
C SER A 89 11.43 -2.32 0.16
N TYR A 90 10.59 -3.02 -0.61
CA TYR A 90 10.76 -3.18 -2.06
C TYR A 90 10.70 -1.83 -2.79
N MET A 91 9.73 -0.98 -2.48
CA MET A 91 9.55 0.34 -3.10
C MET A 91 10.80 1.22 -2.99
N PHE A 92 11.41 1.31 -1.81
CA PHE A 92 12.55 2.21 -1.58
C PHE A 92 13.92 1.59 -1.85
N ARG A 93 14.04 0.26 -1.83
CA ARG A 93 15.32 -0.41 -2.10
C ARG A 93 15.53 -0.73 -3.57
N THR A 94 14.48 -1.00 -4.32
CA THR A 94 14.64 -1.44 -5.72
C THR A 94 14.88 -0.28 -6.66
N ARG A 95 15.58 -0.58 -7.76
CA ARG A 95 15.74 0.36 -8.88
C ARG A 95 14.46 0.50 -9.72
N ALA A 96 13.43 -0.30 -9.45
CA ALA A 96 12.19 -0.33 -10.23
C ALA A 96 11.45 1.02 -10.26
N TYR A 97 11.61 1.83 -9.20
CA TYR A 97 11.01 3.15 -9.06
C TYR A 97 12.02 4.29 -9.19
N LYS A 98 13.29 3.99 -9.51
CA LYS A 98 14.31 5.00 -9.77
C LYS A 98 14.24 5.44 -11.24
N LYS A 99 14.73 6.66 -11.51
CA LYS A 99 14.94 7.16 -12.87
C LYS A 99 16.12 6.47 -13.55
#